data_AF-A0A101ARF2-F1
#
_entry.id   AF-A0A101ARF2-F1
#
_cell.length_a   1.000
_cell.length_b   1.000
_cell.length_c   1.000
_cell.angle_alpha   90.00
_cell.angle_beta   90.00
_cell.angle_gamma   90.00
#
_symmetry.space_group_name_H-M   'P 1'
#
loop_
_entity.id
_entity.type
_entity.pdbx_description
1 polymer ?
#
loop_
_entity_poly.entity_id
_entity_poly.type
_entity_poly.pdbx_seq_one_letter_code
_entity_poly.pdbx_strand_id
1 'polypeptide(L)'
;MGIGAVLLAGSASATAQPAPPPPGCTAGDLAQVSGAVGTAMANYLFSHPDVNTFFTSLRGLPNEEVRGRVQDYMTANRQVEAEINGIRQPLTDLRNRCDAPAPAGPLGPP
;
A
#
# COMPACT_ATOMS: atom_id res chain seq x y z
N MET A 1 23.59 -26.92 34.72
CA MET A 1 23.73 -28.29 34.19
C MET A 1 23.66 -28.15 32.67
N GLY A 2 24.75 -27.82 31.95
CA GLY A 2 25.85 -28.72 31.56
C GLY A 2 25.36 -29.69 30.48
N ILE A 3 25.97 -29.99 29.33
CA ILE A 3 27.27 -29.78 28.66
C ILE A 3 27.00 -30.08 27.16
N GLY A 4 27.82 -29.60 26.21
CA GLY A 4 28.11 -30.41 25.00
C GLY A 4 28.23 -29.66 23.69
N ALA A 5 29.44 -29.69 23.12
CA ALA A 5 29.90 -28.91 21.98
C ALA A 5 29.81 -29.63 20.62
N VAL A 6 30.21 -28.84 19.61
CA VAL A 6 30.85 -29.18 18.31
C VAL A 6 29.94 -29.28 17.09
N LEU A 7 30.14 -28.28 16.23
CA LEU A 7 29.70 -28.11 14.85
C LEU A 7 30.35 -29.15 13.93
N LEU A 8 29.58 -29.76 13.02
CA LEU A 8 30.10 -30.33 11.76
C LEU A 8 29.02 -30.27 10.66
N ALA A 9 29.22 -29.31 9.76
CA ALA A 9 28.97 -29.34 8.32
C ALA A 9 27.82 -30.22 7.80
N GLY A 10 26.62 -29.66 7.79
CA GLY A 10 25.64 -29.94 6.75
C GLY A 10 25.46 -28.67 5.93
N SER A 11 25.67 -28.75 4.63
CA SER A 11 25.35 -27.69 3.67
C SER A 11 23.83 -27.47 3.67
N ALA A 12 23.33 -26.78 4.70
CA ALA A 12 22.07 -26.09 4.59
C ALA A 12 22.34 -24.96 3.61
N SER A 13 21.79 -25.08 2.40
CA SER A 13 21.45 -23.90 1.61
C SER A 13 20.64 -23.03 2.55
N ALA A 14 21.30 -22.07 3.20
CA ALA A 14 20.64 -21.05 3.97
C ALA A 14 19.83 -20.30 2.92
N THR A 15 18.56 -20.67 2.76
CA THR A 15 17.57 -19.75 2.23
C THR A 15 17.63 -18.61 3.23
N ALA A 16 18.44 -17.60 2.92
CA ALA A 16 18.54 -16.40 3.71
C ALA A 16 17.11 -15.92 3.86
N GLN A 17 16.54 -16.10 5.06
CA GLN A 17 15.23 -15.56 5.36
C GLN A 17 15.35 -14.07 5.05
N PRO A 18 14.45 -13.51 4.22
CA PRO A 18 14.47 -12.10 3.92
C PRO A 18 14.62 -11.33 5.22
N ALA A 19 15.55 -10.38 5.27
CA ALA A 19 15.71 -9.54 6.45
C ALA A 19 14.33 -8.98 6.83
N PRO A 20 13.96 -8.97 8.12
CA PRO A 20 12.67 -8.45 8.53
C PRO A 20 12.51 -7.02 8.02
N PRO A 21 11.32 -6.63 7.56
CA PRO A 21 11.10 -5.29 7.02
C PRO A 21 11.39 -4.23 8.09
N PRO A 22 11.77 -3.01 7.68
CA PRO A 22 11.91 -1.89 8.60
C PRO A 22 10.65 -1.68 9.46
N PRO A 23 10.77 -1.18 10.70
CA PRO A 23 9.61 -0.82 11.50
C PRO A 23 8.68 0.13 10.73
N GLY A 24 7.37 -0.16 10.73
CA GLY A 24 6.38 0.64 10.00
C GLY A 24 6.25 0.29 8.50
N CYS A 25 6.94 -0.73 8.01
CA CYS A 25 6.90 -1.22 6.63
C CYS A 25 6.47 -2.69 6.51
N THR A 26 5.71 -3.17 7.50
CA THR A 26 5.16 -4.54 7.49
C THR A 26 3.87 -4.62 6.68
N ALA A 27 3.43 -5.85 6.38
CA ALA A 27 2.09 -6.09 5.83
C ALA A 27 0.98 -5.61 6.79
N GLY A 28 1.22 -5.65 8.11
CA GLY A 28 0.29 -5.12 9.11
C GLY A 28 0.13 -3.61 9.03
N ASP A 29 1.23 -2.88 8.81
CA ASP A 29 1.20 -1.43 8.62
C ASP A 29 0.44 -1.04 7.34
N LEU A 30 0.66 -1.78 6.25
CA LEU A 30 -0.09 -1.61 5.01
C LEU A 30 -1.59 -1.86 5.20
N ALA A 31 -1.96 -2.94 5.88
CA ALA A 31 -3.35 -3.24 6.16
C ALA A 31 -4.00 -2.16 7.03
N GLN A 32 -3.30 -1.66 8.05
CA GLN A 32 -3.78 -0.60 8.92
C GLN A 32 -4.05 0.69 8.13
N VAL A 33 -3.10 1.14 7.33
CA VAL A 33 -3.25 2.35 6.50
C VAL A 33 -4.37 2.16 5.46
N SER A 34 -4.43 0.99 4.82
CA SER A 34 -5.49 0.69 3.85
C SER A 34 -6.88 0.75 4.49
N GLY A 35 -7.02 0.20 5.71
CA GLY A 35 -8.27 0.27 6.48
C GLY A 35 -8.66 1.71 6.80
N ALA A 36 -7.73 2.52 7.29
CA ALA A 36 -7.97 3.93 7.59
C ALA A 36 -8.41 4.73 6.34
N VAL A 37 -7.73 4.53 5.21
CA VAL A 37 -8.13 5.13 3.91
C VAL A 37 -9.51 4.65 3.48
N GLY A 38 -9.82 3.38 3.64
CA GLY A 38 -11.13 2.81 3.35
C GLY A 38 -12.26 3.46 4.17
N THR A 39 -12.05 3.63 5.48
CA THR A 39 -13.00 4.34 6.35
C THR A 39 -13.17 5.80 5.95
N ALA A 40 -12.08 6.51 5.68
CA ALA A 40 -12.13 7.91 5.24
C ALA A 40 -12.87 8.04 3.90
N MET A 41 -12.63 7.13 2.95
CA MET A 41 -13.34 7.09 1.67
C MET A 41 -14.83 6.81 1.86
N ALA A 42 -15.21 5.88 2.74
CA ALA A 42 -16.61 5.61 3.04
C ALA A 42 -17.31 6.87 3.59
N ASN A 43 -16.70 7.57 4.54
CA ASN A 43 -17.24 8.82 5.08
C ASN A 43 -17.42 9.88 3.98
N TYR A 44 -16.43 10.04 3.10
CA TYR A 44 -16.51 10.96 1.96
C TYR A 44 -17.65 10.61 1.01
N LEU A 45 -17.80 9.34 0.62
CA LEU A 45 -18.88 8.91 -0.26
C LEU A 45 -20.26 9.09 0.39
N PHE A 46 -20.40 8.88 1.71
CA PHE A 46 -21.66 9.13 2.39
C PHE A 46 -22.04 10.62 2.47
N SER A 47 -21.05 11.53 2.50
CA SER A 47 -21.31 12.97 2.46
C SER A 47 -21.41 13.55 1.03
N HIS A 48 -21.00 12.80 0.01
CA HIS A 48 -21.03 13.19 -1.40
C HIS A 48 -21.92 12.21 -2.21
N PRO A 49 -23.25 12.33 -2.11
CA PRO A 49 -24.18 11.36 -2.69
C PRO A 49 -24.11 11.27 -4.22
N ASP A 50 -23.72 12.35 -4.90
CA ASP A 50 -23.48 12.40 -6.34
C ASP A 50 -22.24 11.56 -6.73
N VAL A 51 -21.13 11.73 -6.00
CA VAL A 51 -19.90 10.95 -6.20
C VAL A 51 -20.15 9.47 -5.89
N ASN A 52 -20.88 9.18 -4.82
CA ASN A 52 -21.26 7.81 -4.46
C ASN A 52 -22.13 7.15 -5.53
N THR A 53 -23.09 7.89 -6.07
CA THR A 53 -23.93 7.41 -7.18
C THR A 53 -23.08 7.09 -8.41
N PHE A 54 -22.13 7.96 -8.75
CA PHE A 54 -21.19 7.71 -9.85
C PHE A 54 -20.41 6.41 -9.62
N PHE A 55 -19.71 6.25 -8.50
CA PHE A 55 -18.92 5.03 -8.25
C PHE A 55 -19.80 3.77 -8.15
N THR A 56 -21.02 3.90 -7.64
CA THR A 56 -22.01 2.81 -7.58
C THR A 56 -22.45 2.37 -8.98
N SER A 57 -22.55 3.30 -9.93
CA SER A 57 -22.93 3.02 -11.32
C SER A 57 -21.89 2.19 -12.08
N LEU A 58 -20.64 2.15 -11.61
CA LEU A 58 -19.54 1.43 -12.26
C LEU A 58 -19.58 -0.10 -12.03
N ARG A 59 -20.47 -0.58 -11.15
CA ARG A 59 -20.56 -2.01 -10.82
C ARG A 59 -20.91 -2.86 -12.03
N GLY A 60 -20.15 -3.93 -12.26
CA GLY A 60 -20.37 -4.88 -13.34
C GLY A 60 -19.73 -4.48 -14.67
N LEU A 61 -19.12 -3.30 -14.76
CA LEU A 61 -18.37 -2.89 -15.96
C LEU A 61 -16.98 -3.57 -16.01
N PRO A 62 -16.44 -3.80 -17.22
CA PRO A 62 -15.04 -4.22 -17.39
C PRO A 62 -14.07 -3.19 -16.79
N ASN A 63 -12.95 -3.65 -16.23
CA ASN A 63 -11.96 -2.79 -15.57
C ASN A 63 -11.44 -1.63 -16.45
N GLU A 64 -11.29 -1.87 -17.75
CA GLU A 64 -10.83 -0.85 -18.69
C GLU A 64 -11.87 0.27 -18.86
N GLU A 65 -13.15 -0.10 -18.95
CA GLU A 65 -14.25 0.86 -19.02
C GLU A 65 -14.40 1.65 -17.71
N VAL A 66 -14.26 0.98 -16.55
CA VAL A 66 -14.23 1.63 -15.24
C VAL A 66 -13.13 2.69 -15.20
N ARG A 67 -11.92 2.36 -15.67
CA ARG A 67 -10.77 3.28 -15.66
C ARG A 67 -11.04 4.52 -16.51
N GLY A 68 -11.56 4.33 -17.73
CA GLY A 68 -11.91 5.44 -18.63
C GLY A 68 -12.96 6.37 -18.00
N ARG A 69 -14.07 5.81 -17.51
CA ARG A 69 -15.16 6.58 -16.88
C ARG A 69 -14.69 7.36 -15.65
N VAL A 70 -13.86 6.75 -14.80
CA VAL A 70 -13.28 7.44 -13.63
C VAL A 70 -12.38 8.58 -14.08
N GLN A 71 -11.56 8.40 -15.10
CA GLN A 71 -10.67 9.46 -15.60
C GLN A 71 -11.45 10.65 -16.17
N ASP A 72 -12.50 10.40 -16.95
CA ASP A 72 -13.39 11.44 -17.46
C ASP A 72 -14.08 12.18 -16.32
N TYR A 73 -14.59 11.44 -15.32
CA TYR A 73 -15.23 12.03 -14.15
C TYR A 73 -14.28 12.91 -13.34
N MET A 74 -13.04 12.48 -13.09
CA MET A 74 -12.05 13.29 -12.37
C MET A 74 -11.65 14.54 -13.16
N THR A 75 -11.49 14.43 -14.48
CA THR A 75 -11.19 15.56 -15.37
C THR A 75 -12.29 16.63 -15.30
N ALA A 76 -13.55 16.20 -15.28
CA ALA A 76 -14.71 17.09 -15.13
C ALA A 76 -14.87 17.63 -13.69
N ASN A 77 -14.39 16.91 -12.68
CA ASN A 77 -14.59 17.21 -11.26
C ASN A 77 -13.25 17.34 -10.51
N ARG A 78 -12.47 18.37 -10.85
CA ARG A 78 -11.11 18.58 -10.30
C ARG A 78 -11.06 18.71 -8.78
N GLN A 79 -12.12 19.23 -8.15
CA GLN A 79 -12.23 19.28 -6.69
C GLN A 79 -12.35 17.86 -6.10
N VAL A 80 -13.26 17.03 -6.62
CA VAL A 80 -13.44 15.64 -6.19
C VAL A 80 -12.15 14.84 -6.37
N GLU A 81 -11.43 15.08 -7.46
CA GLU A 81 -10.13 14.45 -7.67
C GLU A 81 -9.12 14.85 -6.58
N ALA A 82 -9.03 16.14 -6.25
CA ALA A 82 -8.13 16.63 -5.20
C ALA A 82 -8.48 16.02 -3.83
N GLU A 83 -9.77 15.92 -3.50
CA GLU A 83 -10.27 15.35 -2.25
C GLU A 83 -9.99 13.84 -2.16
N ILE A 84 -10.30 13.08 -3.22
CA ILE A 84 -9.99 11.64 -3.30
C ILE A 84 -8.48 11.38 -3.24
N ASN A 85 -7.68 12.22 -3.92
CA ASN A 85 -6.22 12.13 -3.84
C ASN A 85 -5.73 12.41 -2.41
N GLY A 86 -6.33 13.38 -1.73
CA GLY A 86 -6.09 13.68 -0.31
C GLY A 86 -6.35 12.48 0.59
N ILE A 87 -7.51 11.82 0.42
CA ILE A 87 -7.89 10.62 1.18
C ILE A 87 -6.89 9.48 0.98
N ARG A 88 -6.30 9.36 -0.22
CA ARG A 88 -5.35 8.29 -0.56
C ARG A 88 -3.89 8.61 -0.21
N GLN A 89 -3.56 9.84 0.18
CA GLN A 89 -2.18 10.22 0.50
C GLN A 89 -1.48 9.30 1.49
N PRO A 90 -2.12 8.81 2.58
CA PRO A 90 -1.44 7.95 3.55
C PRO A 90 -0.85 6.67 2.95
N LEU A 91 -1.50 6.10 1.92
CA LEU A 91 -0.96 4.93 1.19
C LEU A 91 0.24 5.31 0.32
N THR A 92 0.20 6.48 -0.32
CA THR A 92 1.32 7.01 -1.10
C THR A 92 2.51 7.30 -0.18
N ASP A 93 2.28 7.89 0.98
CA ASP A 93 3.33 8.21 1.96
C ASP A 93 3.95 6.94 2.55
N LEU A 94 3.12 5.94 2.88
CA LEU A 94 3.58 4.61 3.28
C LEU A 94 4.43 3.96 2.17
N ARG A 95 4.02 4.08 0.92
CA ARG A 95 4.81 3.52 -0.18
C ARG A 95 6.13 4.26 -0.34
N ASN A 96 6.11 5.59 -0.36
CA ASN A 96 7.30 6.42 -0.52
C ASN A 96 8.33 6.19 0.60
N ARG A 97 7.87 5.94 1.83
CA ARG A 97 8.77 5.66 2.96
C ARG A 97 9.34 4.24 2.96
N CYS A 98 8.62 3.26 2.42
CA CYS A 98 8.96 1.84 2.49
C CYS A 98 9.60 1.27 1.21
N ASP A 99 9.30 1.85 0.05
CA ASP A 99 9.91 1.51 -1.25
C ASP A 99 11.11 2.42 -1.59
N ALA A 100 11.49 3.33 -0.69
CA ALA A 100 12.74 4.09 -0.84
C ALA A 100 13.93 3.12 -0.86
N PRO A 101 14.82 3.17 -1.86
CA PRO A 101 16.05 2.40 -1.80
C PRO A 101 16.77 2.78 -0.50
N ALA A 102 17.22 1.78 0.26
CA ALA A 102 17.95 2.00 1.49
C ALA A 102 19.05 3.04 1.23
N PRO A 103 19.26 4.04 2.12
CA PRO A 103 20.36 4.98 1.95
C PRO A 103 21.64 4.17 1.75
N ALA A 104 22.42 4.51 0.72
CA ALA A 104 23.66 3.84 0.38
C ALA A 104 24.68 4.00 1.54
N GLY A 105 24.54 3.15 2.55
CA GLY A 105 25.57 2.89 3.53
C GLY A 105 26.65 2.00 2.93
N PRO A 106 27.80 1.84 3.59
CA PRO A 106 28.95 1.07 3.10
C PRO A 106 28.69 -0.43 2.89
N LEU A 107 27.44 -0.90 3.01
CA LEU A 107 26.97 -2.27 2.83
C LEU A 107 25.75 -2.37 1.89
N GLY A 108 25.51 -1.36 1.03
CA GLY A 108 24.56 -1.50 -0.08
C GLY A 108 25.04 -2.57 -1.08
N PRO A 109 24.14 -3.33 -1.74
CA PRO A 109 24.54 -4.41 -2.66
C PRO A 109 25.29 -3.83 -3.88
N PRO A 110 26.10 -4.65 -4.60
CA PRO A 110 26.73 -4.21 -5.85
C PRO A 110 25.70 -3.83 -6.91
#